data_AF-A0A3G6RQ91-F1
#
_entry.id   AF-A0A3G6RQ91-F1
#
_cell.length_a   1.000
_cell.length_b   1.000
_cell.length_c   1.000
_cell.angle_alpha   90.00
_cell.angle_beta   90.00
_cell.angle_gamma   90.00
#
_symmetry.space_group_name_H-M   'P 1'
#
loop_
_entity.id
_entity.type
_entity.pdbx_description
1 polymer ?
#
loop_
_entity_poly.entity_id
_entity_poly.type
_entity_poly.pdbx_seq_one_letter_code
_entity_poly.pdbx_strand_id
1 'polypeptide(L)'
;MSPGVEFDIKKPIKRKLLSMYFVRGWWTDKHNRPIKEAGIGDTIRFHIETEHVDGGDEIIFAVYDSDGAEFLDDKLSLTIQGTTNDYNKVKIIGNKGFIEWTTGEGSRALLLENFEGDELELYVKCEYKGNIVSLPHDSDNYLLLYEKEVLITVLIELPHSKETGWGAKGLAGHSAMAIGEQYFDYGPDYDLNNNGTPNQNSSGEIVPMNERDYDVDFNNDGDKDDIVNIDENTLDFKNAPGRPWWGEMVAKRLNKIPEDVKLSEVLSFINLDWYNDGTNIYGKVHKIEFYVKDNEAKKMMRWWQERYKHLKIYSVFPWAGEQCTTAVKSAIQDAFSFKTRGENWIPDTTQTPKGLLEDLHAFVSTSKQHSGQLAKITVIKQEDIDWPNP
;
A
#
# COMPACT_ATOMS: atom_id res chain seq x y z
N MET A 1 12.26 -5.64 52.63
CA MET A 1 13.05 -4.80 51.70
C MET A 1 14.06 -5.70 51.04
N SER A 2 13.95 -5.91 49.73
CA SER A 2 14.89 -6.76 48.99
C SER A 2 16.27 -6.09 48.94
N PRO A 3 17.38 -6.83 49.07
CA PRO A 3 18.71 -6.24 49.00
C PRO A 3 18.96 -5.76 47.56
N GLY A 4 19.08 -4.45 47.39
CA GLY A 4 19.47 -3.84 46.12
C GLY A 4 20.92 -4.19 45.80
N VAL A 5 21.16 -4.66 44.58
CA VAL A 5 22.51 -4.82 44.04
C VAL A 5 23.03 -3.41 43.72
N GLU A 6 24.01 -2.95 44.47
CA GLU A 6 24.79 -1.75 44.16
C GLU A 6 25.66 -2.03 42.91
N PHE A 7 25.40 -1.32 41.81
CA PHE A 7 26.24 -1.37 40.62
C PHE A 7 27.38 -0.35 40.76
N ASP A 8 28.61 -0.83 40.96
CA ASP A 8 29.83 -0.01 40.94
C ASP A 8 30.15 0.43 39.51
N ILE A 9 29.91 1.71 39.22
CA ILE A 9 30.06 2.36 37.91
C ILE A 9 31.56 2.46 37.48
N LYS A 10 32.52 2.06 38.34
CA LYS A 10 33.96 2.22 38.07
C LYS A 10 34.66 0.99 37.51
N LYS A 11 33.99 -0.17 37.40
CA LYS A 11 34.56 -1.35 36.73
C LYS A 11 33.88 -1.57 35.38
N PRO A 12 34.59 -1.39 34.25
CA PRO A 12 34.07 -1.80 32.95
C PRO A 12 33.68 -3.28 33.01
N ILE A 13 32.47 -3.62 32.57
CA ILE A 13 32.05 -5.01 32.45
C ILE A 13 32.98 -5.68 31.43
N LYS A 14 33.93 -6.50 31.90
CA LYS A 14 34.77 -7.34 31.04
C LYS A 14 33.88 -8.40 30.39
N ARG A 15 33.52 -8.18 29.13
CA ARG A 15 32.83 -9.17 28.31
C ARG A 15 33.84 -10.17 27.79
N LYS A 16 33.42 -11.44 27.71
CA LYS A 16 34.25 -12.50 27.12
C LYS A 16 34.27 -12.30 25.60
N LEU A 17 35.44 -12.45 25.01
CA LEU A 17 35.62 -12.46 23.56
C LEU A 17 34.83 -13.62 22.93
N LEU A 18 34.14 -13.33 21.83
CA LEU A 18 33.47 -14.34 20.99
C LEU A 18 34.51 -15.04 20.10
N SER A 19 35.50 -14.29 19.64
CA SER A 19 36.67 -14.81 18.94
C SER A 19 37.91 -13.95 19.24
N MET A 20 39.04 -14.24 18.61
CA MET A 20 40.31 -13.53 18.84
C MET A 20 40.20 -12.00 18.74
N TYR A 21 39.33 -11.48 17.86
CA TYR A 21 39.24 -10.04 17.57
C TYR A 21 37.87 -9.42 17.88
N PHE A 22 36.84 -10.23 18.11
CA PHE A 22 35.45 -9.77 18.16
C PHE A 22 34.84 -9.99 19.54
N VAL A 23 34.29 -8.91 20.11
CA VAL A 23 33.63 -8.92 21.42
C VAL A 23 32.13 -9.17 21.27
N ARG A 24 31.45 -8.42 20.38
CA ARG A 24 30.02 -8.58 20.08
C ARG A 24 29.59 -7.73 18.88
N GLY A 25 28.39 -8.02 18.36
CA GLY A 25 27.64 -7.11 17.49
C GLY A 25 26.23 -6.87 18.01
N TRP A 26 25.59 -5.77 17.59
CA TRP A 26 24.20 -5.47 17.94
C TRP A 26 23.56 -4.49 16.95
N TRP A 27 22.24 -4.55 16.88
CA TRP A 27 21.42 -3.72 16.00
C TRP A 27 20.94 -2.45 16.69
N THR A 28 20.92 -1.34 15.96
CA THR A 28 20.20 -0.12 16.35
C THR A 28 19.49 0.51 15.16
N ASP A 29 18.53 1.38 15.43
CA ASP A 29 18.03 2.29 14.41
C ASP A 29 19.04 3.42 14.09
N LYS A 30 18.68 4.31 13.16
CA LYS A 30 19.46 5.52 12.80
C LYS A 30 19.73 6.48 13.98
N HIS A 31 19.00 6.35 15.08
CA HIS A 31 19.13 7.16 16.29
C HIS A 31 19.91 6.44 17.40
N ASN A 32 20.57 5.32 17.09
CA ASN A 32 21.32 4.49 18.03
C ASN A 32 20.47 3.88 19.15
N ARG A 33 19.16 3.72 18.94
CA ARG A 33 18.29 2.99 19.88
C ARG A 33 18.36 1.50 19.54
N PRO A 34 18.60 0.61 20.52
CA PRO A 34 18.60 -0.84 20.27
C PRO A 34 17.29 -1.32 19.66
N ILE A 35 17.38 -2.20 18.68
CA ILE A 35 16.22 -2.79 18.00
C ILE A 35 16.40 -4.31 17.88
N LYS A 36 15.27 -5.03 17.82
CA LYS A 36 15.20 -6.44 17.40
C LYS A 36 14.42 -6.63 16.10
N GLU A 37 13.75 -5.57 15.66
CA GLU A 37 12.87 -5.58 14.51
C GLU A 37 13.02 -4.28 13.72
N ALA A 38 12.83 -4.36 12.40
CA ALA A 38 12.77 -3.20 11.52
C ALA A 38 11.80 -3.45 10.36
N GLY A 39 11.26 -2.38 9.78
CA GLY A 39 10.51 -2.44 8.53
C GLY A 39 11.40 -2.22 7.32
N ILE A 40 11.08 -2.85 6.19
CA ILE A 40 11.71 -2.51 4.91
C ILE A 40 11.50 -1.02 4.61
N GLY A 41 12.59 -0.33 4.21
CA GLY A 41 12.66 1.11 4.05
C GLY A 41 13.23 1.86 5.26
N ASP A 42 13.45 1.19 6.39
CA ASP A 42 14.12 1.80 7.55
C ASP A 42 15.64 1.85 7.38
N THR A 43 16.25 2.91 7.92
CA THR A 43 17.71 3.00 8.08
C THR A 43 18.13 2.33 9.38
N ILE A 44 18.96 1.31 9.27
CA ILE A 44 19.45 0.49 10.39
C ILE A 44 20.97 0.59 10.50
N ARG A 45 21.48 0.33 11.71
CA ARG A 45 22.91 0.22 12.00
C ARG A 45 23.23 -1.11 12.64
N PHE A 46 24.28 -1.76 12.14
CA PHE A 46 24.93 -2.86 12.85
C PHE A 46 26.23 -2.39 13.47
N HIS A 47 26.32 -2.44 14.79
CA HIS A 47 27.53 -2.04 15.53
C HIS A 47 28.39 -3.27 15.80
N ILE A 48 29.70 -3.08 15.71
CA ILE A 48 30.72 -4.09 15.99
C ILE A 48 31.63 -3.55 17.08
N GLU A 49 31.87 -4.36 18.11
CA GLU A 49 32.86 -4.10 19.15
C GLU A 49 33.97 -5.13 19.05
N THR A 50 35.22 -4.65 18.99
CA THR A 50 36.42 -5.46 18.81
C THR A 50 37.37 -5.36 20.00
N GLU A 51 38.31 -6.29 20.03
CA GLU A 51 39.50 -6.25 20.87
C GLU A 51 40.69 -6.65 19.99
N HIS A 52 41.89 -6.14 20.30
CA HIS A 52 43.11 -6.43 19.51
C HIS A 52 43.03 -6.05 18.02
N VAL A 53 42.15 -5.10 17.67
CA VAL A 53 42.08 -4.45 16.35
C VAL A 53 42.47 -3.00 16.54
N ASP A 54 43.46 -2.53 15.78
CA ASP A 54 43.97 -1.17 15.90
C ASP A 54 42.97 -0.15 15.33
N GLY A 55 42.87 1.00 15.97
CA GLY A 55 42.05 2.10 15.46
C GLY A 55 42.56 2.55 14.09
N GLY A 56 41.68 2.53 13.09
CA GLY A 56 42.00 2.83 11.70
C GLY A 56 41.92 1.62 10.78
N ASP A 57 41.97 0.40 11.31
CA ASP A 57 41.85 -0.83 10.55
C ASP A 57 40.43 -1.05 10.02
N GLU A 58 40.33 -1.88 8.97
CA GLU A 58 39.08 -2.26 8.33
C GLU A 58 38.71 -3.70 8.65
N ILE A 59 37.43 -3.94 8.89
CA ILE A 59 36.81 -5.26 8.97
C ILE A 59 36.03 -5.48 7.68
N ILE A 60 36.18 -6.67 7.09
CA ILE A 60 35.35 -7.10 5.95
C ILE A 60 34.05 -7.66 6.51
N PHE A 61 32.91 -7.34 5.89
CA PHE A 61 31.62 -7.85 6.33
C PHE A 61 30.74 -8.28 5.16
N ALA A 62 29.76 -9.14 5.47
CA ALA A 62 28.64 -9.47 4.61
C ALA A 62 27.38 -9.70 5.48
N VAL A 63 26.23 -9.28 4.98
CA VAL A 63 24.92 -9.44 5.65
C VAL A 63 24.21 -10.62 5.03
N TYR A 64 23.59 -11.44 5.87
CA TYR A 64 22.88 -12.65 5.48
C TYR A 64 21.50 -12.69 6.09
N ASP A 65 20.55 -13.25 5.36
CA ASP A 65 19.33 -13.83 5.93
C ASP A 65 19.63 -15.24 6.44
N SER A 66 18.99 -15.66 7.52
CA SER A 66 19.17 -17.00 8.05
C SER A 66 18.00 -17.88 7.66
N ASP A 67 18.26 -18.91 6.86
CA ASP A 67 17.21 -19.84 6.41
C ASP A 67 17.12 -21.09 7.32
N GLY A 68 17.77 -21.04 8.49
CA GLY A 68 17.87 -22.13 9.43
C GLY A 68 18.88 -23.22 9.04
N ALA A 69 18.92 -24.31 9.81
CA ALA A 69 19.99 -25.30 9.73
C ALA A 69 19.98 -26.16 8.43
N GLU A 70 18.89 -26.14 7.67
CA GLU A 70 18.68 -27.04 6.51
C GLU A 70 18.91 -26.36 5.15
N PHE A 71 19.11 -25.04 5.12
CA PHE A 71 19.22 -24.25 3.90
C PHE A 71 20.47 -23.36 3.88
N LEU A 72 20.84 -22.87 2.70
CA LEU A 72 21.99 -21.97 2.54
C LEU A 72 21.52 -20.54 2.72
N ASP A 73 22.01 -19.90 3.78
CA ASP A 73 21.76 -18.48 4.06
C ASP A 73 21.99 -17.57 2.85
N ASP A 74 20.97 -16.77 2.53
CA ASP A 74 21.03 -15.83 1.42
C ASP A 74 21.80 -14.56 1.74
N LYS A 75 22.74 -14.20 0.86
CA LYS A 75 23.57 -12.99 1.02
C LYS A 75 22.81 -11.75 0.56
N LEU A 76 22.59 -10.81 1.48
CA LEU A 76 22.12 -9.48 1.14
C LEU A 76 23.24 -8.65 0.49
N SER A 77 23.02 -8.25 -0.77
CA SER A 77 23.97 -7.41 -1.51
C SER A 77 23.80 -5.94 -1.13
N LEU A 78 24.87 -5.33 -0.60
CA LEU A 78 24.92 -3.92 -0.24
C LEU A 78 25.90 -3.17 -1.14
N THR A 79 25.52 -1.99 -1.61
CA THR A 79 26.36 -1.13 -2.47
C THR A 79 26.59 0.24 -1.82
N ILE A 80 27.72 0.86 -2.14
CA ILE A 80 28.01 2.22 -1.70
C ILE A 80 27.09 3.18 -2.47
N GLN A 81 26.41 4.07 -1.74
CA GLN A 81 25.43 5.01 -2.31
C GLN A 81 25.99 5.77 -3.51
N GLY A 82 25.27 5.73 -4.63
CA GLY A 82 25.66 6.38 -5.89
C GLY A 82 26.70 5.63 -6.71
N THR A 83 27.03 4.38 -6.34
CA THR A 83 28.01 3.54 -7.05
C THR A 83 27.49 2.11 -7.23
N THR A 84 28.18 1.31 -8.04
CA THR A 84 27.97 -0.14 -8.16
C THR A 84 28.95 -0.95 -7.31
N ASN A 85 29.77 -0.30 -6.48
CA ASN A 85 30.78 -0.97 -5.68
C ASN A 85 30.17 -1.58 -4.42
N ASP A 86 30.60 -2.80 -4.09
CA ASP A 86 30.20 -3.49 -2.87
C ASP A 86 30.51 -2.66 -1.63
N TYR A 87 29.52 -2.50 -0.77
CA TYR A 87 29.69 -2.00 0.58
C TYR A 87 29.94 -3.20 1.51
N ASN A 88 31.22 -3.54 1.70
CA ASN A 88 31.64 -4.75 2.41
C ASN A 88 32.80 -4.50 3.40
N LYS A 89 33.09 -3.24 3.74
CA LYS A 89 34.12 -2.88 4.71
C LYS A 89 33.66 -1.80 5.68
N VAL A 90 34.09 -1.94 6.93
CA VAL A 90 33.84 -0.96 7.99
C VAL A 90 35.14 -0.62 8.71
N LYS A 91 35.39 0.67 8.90
CA LYS A 91 36.56 1.18 9.62
C LYS A 91 36.30 1.19 11.13
N ILE A 92 37.28 0.74 11.90
CA ILE A 92 37.23 0.74 13.37
C ILE A 92 37.82 2.03 13.92
N ILE A 93 37.08 2.70 14.80
CA ILE A 93 37.50 3.90 15.52
C ILE A 93 37.56 3.56 17.01
N GLY A 94 38.77 3.61 17.58
CA GLY A 94 39.02 3.05 18.91
C GLY A 94 38.87 1.52 18.84
N ASN A 95 37.78 1.00 19.39
CA ASN A 95 37.46 -0.43 19.39
C ASN A 95 36.06 -0.73 18.82
N LYS A 96 35.47 0.22 18.09
CA LYS A 96 34.11 0.11 17.55
C LYS A 96 34.01 0.57 16.11
N GLY A 97 33.11 -0.04 15.37
CA GLY A 97 32.66 0.41 14.05
C GLY A 97 31.16 0.17 13.91
N PHE A 98 30.54 0.76 12.89
CA PHE A 98 29.18 0.43 12.52
C PHE A 98 28.99 0.44 11.02
N ILE A 99 28.07 -0.42 10.57
CA ILE A 99 27.59 -0.52 9.20
C ILE A 99 26.22 0.16 9.18
N GLU A 100 25.99 1.13 8.30
CA GLU A 100 24.69 1.80 8.15
C GLU A 100 24.19 1.63 6.73
N TRP A 101 22.93 1.23 6.59
CA TRP A 101 22.25 1.24 5.30
C TRP A 101 20.74 1.41 5.48
N THR A 102 20.05 1.75 4.40
CA THR A 102 18.59 1.75 4.33
C THR A 102 18.14 0.48 3.63
N THR A 103 17.26 -0.29 4.28
CA THR A 103 16.70 -1.51 3.70
C THR A 103 15.78 -1.17 2.52
N GLY A 104 15.61 -2.08 1.57
CA GLY A 104 14.88 -1.78 0.34
C GLY A 104 14.63 -3.00 -0.55
N GLU A 105 14.61 -2.79 -1.87
CA GLU A 105 14.25 -3.83 -2.85
C GLU A 105 15.12 -5.09 -2.77
N GLY A 106 16.41 -4.96 -2.42
CA GLY A 106 17.27 -6.13 -2.20
C GLY A 106 16.79 -7.03 -1.06
N SER A 107 16.36 -6.44 0.06
CA SER A 107 15.75 -7.19 1.17
C SER A 107 14.37 -7.73 0.79
N ARG A 108 13.59 -6.98 0.00
CA ARG A 108 12.29 -7.43 -0.47
C ARG A 108 12.39 -8.63 -1.42
N ALA A 109 13.41 -8.67 -2.28
CA ALA A 109 13.64 -9.80 -3.17
C ALA A 109 13.83 -11.11 -2.39
N LEU A 110 14.66 -11.08 -1.35
CA LEU A 110 14.87 -12.25 -0.46
C LEU A 110 13.58 -12.71 0.21
N LEU A 111 12.75 -11.79 0.72
CA LEU A 111 11.43 -12.14 1.29
C LEU A 111 10.51 -12.86 0.30
N LEU A 112 10.59 -12.51 -0.99
CA LEU A 112 9.73 -13.09 -2.02
C LEU A 112 10.24 -14.44 -2.51
N GLU A 113 11.54 -14.70 -2.40
CA GLU A 113 12.16 -15.99 -2.76
C GLU A 113 11.78 -17.10 -1.77
N ASN A 114 11.56 -16.75 -0.50
CA ASN A 114 11.42 -17.74 0.56
C ASN A 114 10.05 -18.43 0.68
N PHE A 115 9.02 -18.07 -0.12
CA PHE A 115 7.67 -18.69 -0.23
C PHE A 115 6.88 -19.06 1.05
N GLU A 116 7.50 -19.03 2.24
CA GLU A 116 7.12 -19.60 3.54
C GLU A 116 7.38 -18.64 4.72
N GLY A 117 8.04 -17.49 4.50
CA GLY A 117 8.35 -16.51 5.56
C GLY A 117 7.77 -15.11 5.29
N ASP A 118 7.31 -14.44 6.35
CA ASP A 118 6.88 -13.03 6.35
C ASP A 118 8.00 -12.08 6.86
N GLU A 119 9.18 -12.63 7.14
CA GLU A 119 10.32 -11.93 7.72
C GLU A 119 11.66 -12.54 7.29
N LEU A 120 12.71 -11.72 7.31
CA LEU A 120 14.12 -12.13 7.23
C LEU A 120 14.72 -12.06 8.64
N GLU A 121 15.70 -12.91 8.89
CA GLU A 121 16.42 -13.06 10.15
C GLU A 121 17.88 -12.66 9.95
N LEU A 122 18.15 -11.36 9.99
CA LEU A 122 19.43 -10.83 9.54
C LEU A 122 20.56 -10.99 10.57
N TYR A 123 21.71 -11.44 10.08
CA TYR A 123 22.98 -11.44 10.80
C TYR A 123 24.13 -10.93 9.92
N VAL A 124 25.27 -10.62 10.55
CA VAL A 124 26.46 -10.08 9.87
C VAL A 124 27.66 -10.98 10.10
N LYS A 125 28.19 -11.52 9.00
CA LYS A 125 29.45 -12.24 8.99
C LYS A 125 30.60 -11.24 8.87
N CYS A 126 31.49 -11.25 9.85
CA CYS A 126 32.64 -10.34 9.94
C CYS A 126 33.95 -11.11 9.80
N GLU A 127 34.92 -10.52 9.09
CA GLU A 127 36.25 -11.08 8.88
C GLU A 127 37.35 -10.06 9.16
N TYR A 128 38.36 -10.49 9.92
CA TYR A 128 39.60 -9.74 10.11
C TYR A 128 40.80 -10.68 10.24
N LYS A 129 41.84 -10.47 9.41
CA LYS A 129 43.07 -11.31 9.36
C LYS A 129 42.78 -12.81 9.29
N GLY A 130 41.76 -13.20 8.51
CA GLY A 130 41.33 -14.60 8.35
C GLY A 130 40.50 -15.17 9.52
N ASN A 131 40.25 -14.40 10.58
CA ASN A 131 39.30 -14.78 11.63
C ASN A 131 37.89 -14.35 11.22
N ILE A 132 36.99 -15.32 11.09
CA ILE A 132 35.61 -15.12 10.65
C ILE A 132 34.66 -15.41 11.81
N VAL A 133 33.66 -14.56 12.02
CA VAL A 133 32.61 -14.73 13.04
C VAL A 133 31.26 -14.24 12.52
N SER A 134 30.17 -14.92 12.89
CA SER A 134 28.80 -14.43 12.68
C SER A 134 28.35 -13.65 13.91
N LEU A 135 27.85 -12.43 13.70
CA LEU A 135 27.39 -11.53 14.74
C LEU A 135 25.96 -11.05 14.45
N PRO A 136 25.09 -10.90 15.47
CA PRO A 136 25.33 -11.32 16.85
C PRO A 136 25.48 -12.85 16.94
N HIS A 137 26.18 -13.37 17.95
CA HIS A 137 26.48 -14.81 18.05
C HIS A 137 25.23 -15.65 18.31
N ASP A 138 24.27 -15.07 19.02
CA ASP A 138 23.04 -15.74 19.42
C ASP A 138 21.93 -15.34 18.43
N SER A 139 21.35 -16.35 17.77
CA SER A 139 20.32 -16.20 16.73
C SER A 139 19.06 -15.49 17.25
N ASP A 140 18.78 -15.58 18.56
CA ASP A 140 17.68 -14.84 19.20
C ASP A 140 17.87 -13.30 19.18
N ASN A 141 19.03 -12.85 18.70
CA ASN A 141 19.37 -11.45 18.51
C ASN A 141 19.58 -11.05 17.05
N TYR A 142 19.31 -11.95 16.09
CA TYR A 142 19.21 -11.57 14.69
C TYR A 142 18.12 -10.51 14.52
N LEU A 143 18.29 -9.65 13.52
CA LEU A 143 17.31 -8.58 13.28
C LEU A 143 16.19 -9.14 12.42
N LEU A 144 14.97 -9.13 12.95
CA LEU A 144 13.80 -9.45 12.16
C LEU A 144 13.49 -8.27 11.23
N LEU A 145 13.49 -8.52 9.92
CA LEU A 145 13.17 -7.52 8.90
C LEU A 145 11.94 -7.97 8.13
N TYR A 146 10.89 -7.14 8.11
CA TYR A 146 9.62 -7.46 7.45
C TYR A 146 9.08 -6.28 6.65
N GLU A 147 8.11 -6.54 5.79
CA GLU A 147 7.39 -5.46 5.09
C GLU A 147 6.55 -4.65 6.08
N LYS A 148 6.56 -3.33 5.94
CA LYS A 148 5.67 -2.47 6.72
C LYS A 148 4.23 -2.78 6.38
N GLU A 149 3.36 -2.66 7.38
CA GLU A 149 1.92 -2.76 7.17
C GLU A 149 1.36 -1.47 6.56
N VAL A 150 0.35 -1.62 5.72
CA VAL A 150 -0.41 -0.51 5.15
C VAL A 150 -1.89 -0.82 5.34
N LEU A 151 -2.62 0.14 5.90
CA LEU A 151 -4.07 0.08 6.01
C LEU A 151 -4.71 0.37 4.64
N ILE A 152 -5.54 -0.56 4.17
CA ILE A 152 -6.42 -0.36 3.03
C ILE A 152 -7.82 -0.11 3.57
N THR A 153 -8.45 0.95 3.05
CA THR A 153 -9.86 1.24 3.32
C THR A 153 -10.65 1.13 2.03
N VAL A 154 -11.72 0.34 2.01
CA VAL A 154 -12.69 0.32 0.91
C VAL A 154 -13.98 0.94 1.40
N LEU A 155 -14.53 1.88 0.63
CA LEU A 155 -15.83 2.49 0.89
C LEU A 155 -16.84 1.94 -0.12
N ILE A 156 -17.98 1.46 0.37
CA ILE A 156 -19.02 0.88 -0.47
C ILE A 156 -20.37 1.51 -0.09
N GLU A 157 -20.92 2.30 -1.00
CA GLU A 157 -22.32 2.70 -0.96
C GLU A 157 -23.17 1.63 -1.64
N LEU A 158 -24.15 1.10 -0.90
CA LEU A 158 -25.19 0.25 -1.48
C LEU A 158 -26.29 1.13 -2.08
N PRO A 159 -26.94 0.69 -3.18
CA PRO A 159 -28.10 1.40 -3.71
C PRO A 159 -29.16 1.63 -2.65
N HIS A 160 -29.87 2.75 -2.76
CA HIS A 160 -31.03 3.04 -1.92
C HIS A 160 -32.09 1.93 -2.06
N SER A 161 -32.79 1.57 -1.00
CA SER A 161 -33.87 0.59 -1.00
C SER A 161 -35.06 1.00 -1.86
N LYS A 162 -35.23 2.31 -2.10
CA LYS A 162 -36.24 2.87 -3.02
C LYS A 162 -35.80 2.88 -4.50
N GLU A 163 -34.56 2.51 -4.80
CA GLU A 163 -34.11 2.39 -6.20
C GLU A 163 -34.91 1.34 -6.97
N THR A 164 -35.08 1.58 -8.27
CA THR A 164 -35.79 0.65 -9.17
C THR A 164 -34.97 0.37 -10.43
N GLY A 165 -35.43 -0.56 -11.27
CA GLY A 165 -34.77 -0.84 -12.55
C GLY A 165 -33.33 -1.32 -12.41
N TRP A 166 -32.40 -0.66 -13.10
CA TRP A 166 -30.97 -0.98 -13.05
C TRP A 166 -30.29 -0.51 -11.76
N GLY A 167 -30.78 0.57 -11.14
CA GLY A 167 -30.29 1.03 -9.83
C GLY A 167 -30.49 -0.03 -8.75
N ALA A 168 -31.69 -0.63 -8.70
CA ALA A 168 -32.01 -1.74 -7.80
C ALA A 168 -31.17 -3.01 -8.03
N LYS A 169 -30.59 -3.18 -9.22
CA LYS A 169 -29.71 -4.32 -9.55
C LYS A 169 -28.28 -4.13 -9.03
N GLY A 170 -27.99 -3.06 -8.28
CA GLY A 170 -26.68 -2.79 -7.72
C GLY A 170 -25.96 -1.58 -8.32
N LEU A 171 -26.50 -0.95 -9.36
CA LEU A 171 -25.74 -0.01 -10.19
C LEU A 171 -25.91 1.47 -9.79
N ALA A 172 -26.78 1.74 -8.81
CA ALA A 172 -26.92 3.07 -8.19
C ALA A 172 -26.17 3.17 -6.85
N GLY A 173 -25.17 2.31 -6.64
CA GLY A 173 -24.22 2.42 -5.55
C GLY A 173 -22.82 2.76 -6.08
N HIS A 174 -21.89 3.02 -5.17
CA HIS A 174 -20.52 3.38 -5.50
C HIS A 174 -19.51 2.59 -4.70
N SER A 175 -18.31 2.40 -5.26
CA SER A 175 -17.18 1.81 -4.54
C SER A 175 -15.93 2.66 -4.74
N ALA A 176 -15.20 2.88 -3.67
CA ALA A 176 -13.96 3.62 -3.64
C ALA A 176 -12.93 2.94 -2.72
N MET A 177 -11.66 3.33 -2.86
CA MET A 177 -10.55 2.77 -2.09
C MET A 177 -9.67 3.90 -1.55
N ALA A 178 -9.03 3.67 -0.42
CA ALA A 178 -7.90 4.43 0.05
C ALA A 178 -6.75 3.52 0.47
N ILE A 179 -5.53 3.96 0.18
CA ILE A 179 -4.28 3.32 0.59
C ILE A 179 -3.61 4.27 1.59
N GLY A 180 -3.67 3.92 2.87
CA GLY A 180 -3.47 4.91 3.94
C GLY A 180 -4.48 6.05 3.80
N GLU A 181 -4.00 7.28 3.69
CA GLU A 181 -4.84 8.46 3.49
C GLU A 181 -5.09 8.81 2.01
N GLN A 182 -4.36 8.21 1.06
CA GLN A 182 -4.53 8.56 -0.35
C GLN A 182 -5.80 7.90 -0.90
N TYR A 183 -6.73 8.72 -1.40
CA TYR A 183 -8.05 8.29 -1.83
C TYR A 183 -8.13 8.11 -3.35
N PHE A 184 -8.88 7.10 -3.77
CA PHE A 184 -9.12 6.76 -5.16
C PHE A 184 -10.55 6.30 -5.37
N ASP A 185 -11.17 6.78 -6.43
CA ASP A 185 -12.42 6.25 -6.91
C ASP A 185 -12.56 6.38 -8.43
N TYR A 186 -13.60 5.77 -8.97
CA TYR A 186 -13.86 5.80 -10.41
C TYR A 186 -15.36 5.78 -10.66
N GLY A 187 -15.89 6.73 -11.40
CA GLY A 187 -17.30 6.83 -11.73
C GLY A 187 -17.52 7.45 -13.10
N PRO A 188 -18.79 7.60 -13.50
CA PRO A 188 -19.15 8.18 -14.78
C PRO A 188 -19.02 9.70 -14.79
N ASP A 189 -18.66 10.25 -15.95
CA ASP A 189 -18.85 11.66 -16.27
C ASP A 189 -20.04 11.84 -17.21
N TYR A 190 -21.16 12.31 -16.66
CA TYR A 190 -22.37 12.62 -17.43
C TYR A 190 -22.53 14.11 -17.73
N ASP A 191 -21.65 14.96 -17.20
CA ASP A 191 -21.71 16.43 -17.34
C ASP A 191 -20.28 16.94 -17.52
N LEU A 192 -19.79 16.74 -18.75
CA LEU A 192 -18.41 16.97 -19.15
C LEU A 192 -18.05 18.46 -19.08
N ASN A 193 -19.04 19.36 -19.13
CA ASN A 193 -18.85 20.80 -19.04
C ASN A 193 -18.88 21.39 -17.61
N ASN A 194 -19.31 20.63 -16.60
CA ASN A 194 -19.42 21.14 -15.23
C ASN A 194 -18.63 20.33 -14.18
N ASN A 195 -17.61 19.58 -14.63
CA ASN A 195 -16.85 18.65 -13.80
C ASN A 195 -17.79 17.78 -12.96
N GLY A 196 -18.83 17.20 -13.58
CA GLY A 196 -19.73 16.21 -13.00
C GLY A 196 -20.61 16.69 -11.85
N THR A 197 -20.83 18.00 -11.72
CA THR A 197 -21.95 18.52 -10.92
C THR A 197 -23.13 18.72 -11.86
N PRO A 198 -24.22 17.92 -11.78
CA PRO A 198 -25.29 17.98 -12.77
C PRO A 198 -25.87 19.40 -12.88
N ASN A 199 -25.62 20.08 -13.99
CA ASN A 199 -26.38 21.28 -14.34
C ASN A 199 -27.70 20.82 -14.96
N GLN A 200 -28.75 20.79 -14.14
CA GLN A 200 -30.11 20.46 -14.60
C GLN A 200 -30.63 21.39 -15.71
N ASN A 201 -29.92 22.50 -16.00
CA ASN A 201 -30.32 23.51 -16.97
C ASN A 201 -29.45 23.56 -18.24
N SER A 202 -28.38 22.76 -18.36
CA SER A 202 -27.54 22.69 -19.58
C SER A 202 -27.24 21.24 -19.95
N SER A 203 -28.27 20.48 -20.26
CA SER A 203 -28.09 19.18 -20.90
C SER A 203 -27.85 19.38 -22.40
N GLY A 204 -26.82 18.73 -22.94
CA GLY A 204 -26.71 18.48 -24.38
C GLY A 204 -25.74 19.37 -25.13
N GLU A 205 -24.62 19.69 -24.50
CA GLU A 205 -23.52 20.38 -25.17
C GLU A 205 -22.55 19.38 -25.81
N ILE A 206 -21.85 19.84 -26.85
CA ILE A 206 -20.78 19.09 -27.49
C ILE A 206 -19.48 19.50 -26.82
N VAL A 207 -18.79 18.55 -26.20
CA VAL A 207 -17.60 18.80 -25.38
C VAL A 207 -16.36 18.22 -26.04
N PRO A 208 -15.31 19.04 -26.27
CA PRO A 208 -14.03 18.52 -26.75
C PRO A 208 -13.34 17.73 -25.63
N MET A 209 -13.11 16.45 -25.87
CA MET A 209 -12.34 15.57 -25.00
C MET A 209 -11.02 15.21 -25.66
N ASN A 210 -9.96 15.18 -24.88
CA ASN A 210 -8.64 14.76 -25.33
C ASN A 210 -8.51 13.24 -25.15
N GLU A 211 -8.41 12.50 -26.25
CA GLU A 211 -8.38 11.04 -26.19
C GLU A 211 -7.16 10.49 -25.48
N ARG A 212 -6.07 11.27 -25.39
CA ARG A 212 -4.85 10.88 -24.66
C ARG A 212 -5.07 10.60 -23.18
N ASP A 213 -6.11 11.18 -22.60
CA ASP A 213 -6.47 10.99 -21.20
C ASP A 213 -7.24 9.66 -20.99
N TYR A 214 -7.61 9.00 -22.10
CA TYR A 214 -8.44 7.81 -22.13
C TYR A 214 -7.80 6.64 -22.89
N ASP A 215 -8.07 5.43 -22.41
CA ASP A 215 -7.77 4.17 -23.05
C ASP A 215 -8.82 3.81 -24.12
N VAL A 216 -9.38 4.80 -24.78
CA VAL A 216 -10.54 4.70 -25.68
C VAL A 216 -10.29 5.53 -26.93
N ASP A 217 -10.59 4.96 -28.09
CA ASP A 217 -10.70 5.66 -29.37
C ASP A 217 -12.19 5.98 -29.55
N PHE A 218 -12.60 7.21 -29.20
CA PHE A 218 -14.00 7.62 -29.18
C PHE A 218 -14.56 7.79 -30.59
N ASN A 219 -13.74 8.25 -31.55
CA ASN A 219 -14.17 8.49 -32.93
C ASN A 219 -14.00 7.25 -33.85
N ASN A 220 -13.33 6.19 -33.38
CA ASN A 220 -12.97 4.96 -34.07
C ASN A 220 -12.12 5.18 -35.34
N ASP A 221 -11.25 6.18 -35.35
CA ASP A 221 -10.38 6.48 -36.50
C ASP A 221 -9.06 5.69 -36.51
N GLY A 222 -8.76 4.98 -35.43
CA GLY A 222 -7.62 4.08 -35.30
C GLY A 222 -6.43 4.64 -34.53
N ASP A 223 -6.52 5.85 -33.95
CA ASP A 223 -5.57 6.35 -32.94
C ASP A 223 -6.27 6.85 -31.67
N LYS A 224 -5.52 7.52 -30.77
CA LYS A 224 -6.01 8.08 -29.49
C LYS A 224 -5.32 9.41 -29.19
N ASP A 225 -4.93 10.14 -30.24
CA ASP A 225 -4.01 11.27 -30.17
C ASP A 225 -4.66 12.61 -30.54
N ASP A 226 -5.98 12.62 -30.70
CA ASP A 226 -6.78 13.75 -31.13
C ASP A 226 -7.71 14.29 -30.02
N ILE A 227 -8.47 15.32 -30.42
CA ILE A 227 -9.51 15.92 -29.57
C ILE A 227 -10.85 15.63 -30.25
N VAL A 228 -11.69 14.84 -29.59
CA VAL A 228 -12.98 14.40 -30.10
C VAL A 228 -14.11 15.14 -29.42
N ASN A 229 -15.07 15.57 -30.22
CA ASN A 229 -16.28 16.23 -29.76
C ASN A 229 -17.32 15.19 -29.34
N ILE A 230 -17.59 15.10 -28.03
CA ILE A 230 -18.57 14.18 -27.45
C ILE A 230 -19.88 14.91 -27.21
N ASP A 231 -20.99 14.37 -27.72
CA ASP A 231 -22.34 14.89 -27.45
C ASP A 231 -22.85 14.29 -26.13
N GLU A 232 -22.98 15.12 -25.10
CA GLU A 232 -23.46 14.70 -23.78
C GLU A 232 -24.84 14.02 -23.83
N ASN A 233 -25.69 14.33 -24.82
CA ASN A 233 -27.00 13.68 -24.98
C ASN A 233 -26.89 12.19 -25.31
N THR A 234 -25.72 11.73 -25.76
CA THR A 234 -25.45 10.34 -26.10
C THR A 234 -24.90 9.53 -24.92
N LEU A 235 -24.51 10.21 -23.84
CA LEU A 235 -23.94 9.57 -22.66
C LEU A 235 -25.02 8.92 -21.82
N ASP A 236 -24.77 7.69 -21.42
CA ASP A 236 -25.63 6.95 -20.49
C ASP A 236 -24.79 6.04 -19.59
N PHE A 237 -25.47 5.32 -18.71
CA PHE A 237 -24.83 4.39 -17.77
C PHE A 237 -24.06 3.24 -18.42
N LYS A 238 -24.11 3.09 -19.75
CA LYS A 238 -23.36 2.08 -20.51
C LYS A 238 -22.18 2.69 -21.26
N ASN A 239 -22.17 3.99 -21.45
CA ASN A 239 -21.18 4.69 -22.25
C ASN A 239 -21.05 6.14 -21.78
N ALA A 240 -20.24 6.35 -20.74
CA ALA A 240 -19.82 7.66 -20.28
C ALA A 240 -18.30 7.66 -20.10
N PRO A 241 -17.59 8.78 -20.31
CA PRO A 241 -16.20 8.89 -19.90
C PRO A 241 -16.03 8.58 -18.41
N GLY A 242 -14.98 7.87 -18.04
CA GLY A 242 -14.63 7.64 -16.63
C GLY A 242 -13.93 8.82 -15.98
N ARG A 243 -14.00 8.92 -14.66
CA ARG A 243 -13.37 9.99 -13.85
C ARG A 243 -13.29 9.64 -12.35
N PRO A 244 -12.46 10.32 -11.54
CA PRO A 244 -12.58 10.34 -10.08
C PRO A 244 -13.88 11.04 -9.67
N TRP A 245 -14.89 10.31 -9.20
CA TRP A 245 -16.24 10.85 -9.08
C TRP A 245 -16.47 11.61 -7.77
N TRP A 246 -16.47 10.91 -6.63
CA TRP A 246 -16.49 11.52 -5.30
C TRP A 246 -15.23 12.35 -5.05
N GLY A 247 -14.08 11.90 -5.58
CA GLY A 247 -12.82 12.64 -5.51
C GLY A 247 -12.97 14.06 -6.04
N GLU A 248 -13.50 14.23 -7.26
CA GLU A 248 -13.74 15.57 -7.83
C GLU A 248 -14.74 16.40 -7.04
N MET A 249 -15.83 15.80 -6.55
CA MET A 249 -16.83 16.54 -5.75
C MET A 249 -16.21 17.12 -4.47
N VAL A 250 -15.40 16.32 -3.77
CA VAL A 250 -14.68 16.76 -2.56
C VAL A 250 -13.61 17.79 -2.92
N ALA A 251 -12.84 17.55 -3.97
CA ALA A 251 -11.78 18.43 -4.44
C ALA A 251 -12.32 19.83 -4.78
N LYS A 252 -13.45 19.89 -5.49
CA LYS A 252 -14.16 21.14 -5.83
C LYS A 252 -14.58 21.90 -4.58
N ARG A 253 -15.19 21.22 -3.59
CA ARG A 253 -15.62 21.83 -2.32
C ARG A 253 -14.44 22.38 -1.51
N LEU A 254 -13.27 21.74 -1.60
CA LEU A 254 -12.06 22.11 -0.89
C LEU A 254 -11.08 22.96 -1.71
N ASN A 255 -11.44 23.31 -2.95
CA ASN A 255 -10.61 24.06 -3.89
C ASN A 255 -9.21 23.45 -4.09
N LYS A 256 -9.17 22.18 -4.48
CA LYS A 256 -7.93 21.44 -4.81
C LYS A 256 -8.16 20.46 -5.96
N ILE A 257 -7.13 19.72 -6.34
CA ILE A 257 -7.20 18.68 -7.37
C ILE A 257 -7.65 17.33 -6.77
N PRO A 258 -8.32 16.45 -7.55
CA PRO A 258 -8.81 15.15 -7.06
C PRO A 258 -7.72 14.25 -6.46
N GLU A 259 -6.51 14.30 -7.01
CA GLU A 259 -5.37 13.49 -6.58
C GLU A 259 -4.87 13.85 -5.18
N ASP A 260 -5.17 15.06 -4.71
CA ASP A 260 -4.81 15.55 -3.38
C ASP A 260 -5.91 15.27 -2.34
N VAL A 261 -7.03 14.66 -2.73
CA VAL A 261 -8.11 14.27 -1.82
C VAL A 261 -7.67 13.15 -0.90
N LYS A 262 -7.96 13.32 0.39
CA LYS A 262 -7.63 12.38 1.45
C LYS A 262 -8.87 11.63 1.91
N LEU A 263 -8.66 10.41 2.38
CA LEU A 263 -9.71 9.58 2.96
C LEU A 263 -10.50 10.35 4.05
N SER A 264 -9.82 11.03 4.96
CA SER A 264 -10.44 11.81 6.03
C SER A 264 -11.42 12.90 5.53
N GLU A 265 -11.16 13.50 4.38
CA GLU A 265 -12.04 14.51 3.78
C GLU A 265 -13.25 13.86 3.10
N VAL A 266 -13.05 12.71 2.45
CA VAL A 266 -14.16 11.92 1.87
C VAL A 266 -15.09 11.41 2.96
N LEU A 267 -14.54 10.90 4.08
CA LEU A 267 -15.35 10.50 5.23
C LEU A 267 -16.15 11.67 5.80
N SER A 268 -15.59 12.88 5.80
CA SER A 268 -16.31 14.09 6.20
C SER A 268 -17.41 14.45 5.20
N PHE A 269 -17.15 14.29 3.90
CA PHE A 269 -18.11 14.55 2.84
C PHE A 269 -19.29 13.57 2.85
N ILE A 270 -19.05 12.28 3.09
CA ILE A 270 -20.10 11.25 3.21
C ILE A 270 -21.10 11.60 4.32
N ASN A 271 -20.61 12.17 5.43
CA ASN A 271 -21.44 12.54 6.57
C ASN A 271 -22.30 13.80 6.35
N LEU A 272 -22.15 14.48 5.22
CA LEU A 272 -23.00 15.61 4.86
C LEU A 272 -24.39 15.16 4.44
N ASP A 273 -25.32 16.10 4.46
CA ASP A 273 -26.70 15.88 4.02
C ASP A 273 -26.73 15.72 2.50
N TRP A 274 -27.24 14.60 1.99
CA TRP A 274 -27.07 14.29 0.58
C TRP A 274 -27.82 15.26 -0.35
N TYR A 275 -28.94 15.82 0.13
CA TYR A 275 -29.80 16.73 -0.62
C TYR A 275 -29.32 18.17 -0.49
N ASN A 276 -29.19 18.67 0.74
CA ASN A 276 -28.86 20.07 1.03
C ASN A 276 -27.40 20.39 0.70
N ASP A 277 -26.48 19.43 0.86
CA ASP A 277 -25.08 19.60 0.47
C ASP A 277 -24.79 19.08 -0.95
N GLY A 278 -25.78 18.49 -1.63
CA GLY A 278 -25.65 18.01 -3.01
C GLY A 278 -24.61 16.91 -3.20
N THR A 279 -24.40 16.05 -2.20
CA THR A 279 -23.40 14.97 -2.31
C THR A 279 -23.88 13.81 -3.17
N ASN A 280 -25.20 13.64 -3.30
CA ASN A 280 -25.82 12.48 -3.95
C ASN A 280 -25.42 11.12 -3.34
N ILE A 281 -24.98 11.12 -2.07
CA ILE A 281 -24.66 9.90 -1.31
C ILE A 281 -25.78 9.65 -0.30
N TYR A 282 -26.80 8.93 -0.74
CA TYR A 282 -28.06 8.71 -0.01
C TYR A 282 -28.23 7.25 0.42
N GLY A 283 -27.44 6.34 -0.16
CA GLY A 283 -27.44 4.94 0.19
C GLY A 283 -26.73 4.66 1.51
N LYS A 284 -26.80 3.40 1.94
CA LYS A 284 -26.04 2.93 3.10
C LYS A 284 -24.58 2.78 2.74
N VAL A 285 -23.68 3.44 3.48
CA VAL A 285 -22.24 3.38 3.22
C VAL A 285 -21.52 2.54 4.26
N HIS A 286 -20.76 1.57 3.78
CA HIS A 286 -19.88 0.72 4.56
C HIS A 286 -18.42 1.17 4.39
N LYS A 287 -17.68 1.16 5.50
CA LYS A 287 -16.23 1.29 5.54
C LYS A 287 -15.64 -0.07 5.90
N ILE A 288 -14.79 -0.59 5.03
CA ILE A 288 -14.11 -1.87 5.16
C ILE A 288 -12.62 -1.61 5.33
N GLU A 289 -12.01 -2.15 6.36
CA GLU A 289 -10.61 -1.88 6.75
C GLU A 289 -9.84 -3.20 6.88
N PHE A 290 -8.72 -3.34 6.18
CA PHE A 290 -7.81 -4.49 6.29
C PHE A 290 -6.35 -4.07 6.08
N TYR A 291 -5.40 -4.88 6.58
CA TYR A 291 -3.97 -4.55 6.56
C TYR A 291 -3.21 -5.46 5.61
N VAL A 292 -2.40 -4.85 4.75
CA VAL A 292 -1.60 -5.57 3.74
C VAL A 292 -0.12 -5.23 3.87
N LYS A 293 0.73 -6.01 3.20
CA LYS A 293 2.16 -5.70 3.09
C LYS A 293 2.38 -4.49 2.18
N ASP A 294 3.41 -3.69 2.45
CA ASP A 294 3.75 -2.50 1.65
C ASP A 294 3.86 -2.79 0.13
N ASN A 295 4.43 -3.93 -0.28
CA ASN A 295 4.49 -4.30 -1.69
C ASN A 295 3.10 -4.53 -2.33
N GLU A 296 2.18 -5.14 -1.59
CA GLU A 296 0.80 -5.37 -2.05
C GLU A 296 0.07 -4.03 -2.21
N ALA A 297 0.20 -3.13 -1.22
CA ALA A 297 -0.32 -1.77 -1.31
C ALA A 297 0.29 -1.00 -2.50
N LYS A 298 1.59 -1.14 -2.77
CA LYS A 298 2.26 -0.54 -3.93
C LYS A 298 1.76 -1.06 -5.27
N LYS A 299 1.30 -2.32 -5.36
CA LYS A 299 0.64 -2.84 -6.57
C LYS A 299 -0.70 -2.15 -6.78
N MET A 300 -1.56 -2.10 -5.76
CA MET A 300 -2.84 -1.37 -5.82
C MET A 300 -2.64 0.11 -6.19
N MET A 301 -1.65 0.76 -5.58
CA MET A 301 -1.28 2.15 -5.85
C MET A 301 -0.88 2.37 -7.31
N ARG A 302 0.00 1.52 -7.85
CA ARG A 302 0.41 1.58 -9.26
C ARG A 302 -0.76 1.35 -10.19
N TRP A 303 -1.64 0.40 -9.88
CA TRP A 303 -2.85 0.16 -10.65
C TRP A 303 -3.71 1.43 -10.77
N TRP A 304 -3.95 2.13 -9.65
CA TRP A 304 -4.71 3.38 -9.64
C TRP A 304 -3.99 4.52 -10.37
N GLN A 305 -2.68 4.66 -10.18
CA GLN A 305 -1.87 5.68 -10.87
C GLN A 305 -1.88 5.49 -12.39
N GLU A 306 -1.75 4.25 -12.86
CA GLU A 306 -1.85 3.96 -14.29
C GLU A 306 -3.29 4.18 -14.80
N ARG A 307 -4.30 3.83 -14.00
CA ARG A 307 -5.69 4.07 -14.36
C ARG A 307 -6.03 5.56 -14.52
N TYR A 308 -5.50 6.43 -13.66
CA TYR A 308 -5.76 7.87 -13.76
C TYR A 308 -4.99 8.56 -14.90
N LYS A 309 -3.91 7.93 -15.39
CA LYS A 309 -3.26 8.38 -16.64
C LYS A 309 -4.06 7.99 -17.88
N HIS A 310 -4.78 6.86 -17.81
CA HIS A 310 -5.49 6.26 -18.94
C HIS A 310 -6.88 5.77 -18.49
N LEU A 311 -7.83 6.71 -18.38
CA LEU A 311 -9.20 6.44 -17.95
C LEU A 311 -9.93 5.60 -19.01
N LYS A 312 -10.96 4.84 -18.64
CA LYS A 312 -11.77 4.09 -19.63
C LYS A 312 -13.15 4.71 -19.80
N ILE A 313 -13.94 4.13 -20.69
CA ILE A 313 -15.39 4.32 -20.61
C ILE A 313 -15.88 3.72 -19.28
N TYR A 314 -16.64 4.51 -18.55
CA TYR A 314 -17.54 4.01 -17.52
C TYR A 314 -18.71 3.26 -18.15
N SER A 315 -18.90 2.00 -17.75
CA SER A 315 -20.02 1.19 -18.18
C SER A 315 -20.46 0.21 -17.11
N VAL A 316 -21.77 0.08 -16.90
CA VAL A 316 -22.34 -1.00 -16.08
C VAL A 316 -22.15 -2.39 -16.70
N PHE A 317 -21.77 -2.46 -17.98
CA PHE A 317 -21.44 -3.70 -18.66
C PHE A 317 -19.92 -3.88 -18.70
N PRO A 318 -19.35 -4.84 -17.96
CA PRO A 318 -17.90 -4.98 -17.84
C PRO A 318 -17.17 -5.31 -19.15
N TRP A 319 -17.88 -5.81 -20.17
CA TRP A 319 -17.31 -6.04 -21.50
C TRP A 319 -17.29 -4.78 -22.38
N ALA A 320 -17.99 -3.73 -21.99
CA ALA A 320 -18.09 -2.46 -22.72
C ALA A 320 -17.34 -1.30 -22.02
N GLY A 321 -16.88 -1.50 -20.80
CA GLY A 321 -16.14 -0.51 -20.04
C GLY A 321 -15.80 -0.99 -18.63
N GLU A 322 -15.47 -0.05 -17.75
CA GLU A 322 -15.18 -0.30 -16.35
C GLU A 322 -16.19 0.43 -15.45
N GLN A 323 -16.45 -0.07 -14.26
CA GLN A 323 -17.27 0.60 -13.25
C GLN A 323 -16.52 0.71 -11.92
N CYS A 324 -17.04 1.54 -11.00
CA CYS A 324 -16.47 1.79 -9.68
C CYS A 324 -16.08 0.49 -8.94
N THR A 325 -17.00 -0.47 -8.91
CA THR A 325 -16.83 -1.76 -8.24
C THR A 325 -15.73 -2.60 -8.89
N THR A 326 -15.69 -2.67 -10.22
CA THR A 326 -14.69 -3.46 -10.93
C THR A 326 -13.32 -2.80 -10.90
N ALA A 327 -13.24 -1.48 -10.81
CA ALA A 327 -12.00 -0.75 -10.63
C ALA A 327 -11.36 -1.09 -9.27
N VAL A 328 -12.13 -0.94 -8.17
CA VAL A 328 -11.67 -1.34 -6.83
C VAL A 328 -11.28 -2.81 -6.79
N LYS A 329 -12.12 -3.70 -7.35
CA LYS A 329 -11.80 -5.14 -7.44
C LYS A 329 -10.48 -5.38 -8.18
N SER A 330 -10.32 -4.78 -9.36
CA SER A 330 -9.13 -4.98 -10.20
C SER A 330 -7.87 -4.48 -9.49
N ALA A 331 -7.94 -3.34 -8.79
CA ALA A 331 -6.84 -2.85 -7.97
C ALA A 331 -6.43 -3.89 -6.89
N ILE A 332 -7.40 -4.46 -6.17
CA ILE A 332 -7.14 -5.52 -5.18
C ILE A 332 -6.56 -6.77 -5.85
N GLN A 333 -7.17 -7.24 -6.94
CA GLN A 333 -6.75 -8.46 -7.63
C GLN A 333 -5.39 -8.33 -8.34
N ASP A 334 -4.95 -7.12 -8.69
CA ASP A 334 -3.57 -6.88 -9.15
C ASP A 334 -2.55 -7.23 -8.05
N ALA A 335 -2.89 -6.96 -6.79
CA ALA A 335 -2.05 -7.34 -5.65
C ALA A 335 -2.11 -8.85 -5.34
N PHE A 336 -3.28 -9.48 -5.55
CA PHE A 336 -3.58 -10.86 -5.15
C PHE A 336 -3.93 -11.79 -6.32
N SER A 337 -3.18 -11.69 -7.43
CA SER A 337 -3.53 -12.26 -8.74
C SER A 337 -3.50 -13.79 -8.88
N PHE A 338 -3.11 -14.57 -7.85
CA PHE A 338 -2.95 -16.02 -7.95
C PHE A 338 -4.06 -16.79 -7.20
N LYS A 339 -4.92 -17.48 -7.96
CA LYS A 339 -5.98 -18.39 -7.47
C LYS A 339 -5.46 -19.54 -6.57
N THR A 340 -4.18 -19.89 -6.62
CA THR A 340 -3.64 -21.13 -6.03
C THR A 340 -3.38 -21.08 -4.52
N ARG A 341 -3.43 -19.90 -3.88
CA ARG A 341 -3.31 -19.73 -2.41
C ARG A 341 -4.54 -19.04 -1.78
N GLY A 342 -5.70 -19.19 -2.43
CA GLY A 342 -6.89 -18.31 -2.34
C GLY A 342 -7.53 -18.09 -0.96
N GLU A 343 -7.05 -17.07 -0.24
CA GLU A 343 -7.80 -16.44 0.86
C GLU A 343 -8.45 -15.11 0.44
N ASN A 344 -7.82 -14.34 -0.46
CA ASN A 344 -8.25 -12.99 -0.86
C ASN A 344 -8.66 -12.85 -2.34
N TRP A 345 -9.03 -13.95 -2.98
CA TRP A 345 -9.50 -13.93 -4.36
C TRP A 345 -10.95 -13.40 -4.44
N ILE A 346 -11.17 -12.38 -5.27
CA ILE A 346 -12.47 -11.80 -5.56
C ILE A 346 -12.91 -12.29 -6.95
N PRO A 347 -14.07 -12.98 -7.08
CA PRO A 347 -14.53 -13.53 -8.34
C PRO A 347 -14.65 -12.51 -9.50
N ASP A 348 -14.38 -12.98 -10.72
CA ASP A 348 -14.57 -12.19 -11.95
C ASP A 348 -16.04 -11.74 -12.11
N THR A 349 -16.97 -12.54 -11.57
CA THR A 349 -18.42 -12.27 -11.56
C THR A 349 -18.82 -11.15 -10.61
N THR A 350 -17.94 -10.70 -9.71
CA THR A 350 -18.23 -9.61 -8.77
C THR A 350 -18.24 -8.28 -9.50
N GLN A 351 -19.44 -7.70 -9.60
CA GLN A 351 -19.73 -6.51 -10.41
C GLN A 351 -20.65 -5.53 -9.69
N THR A 352 -21.13 -5.82 -8.48
CA THR A 352 -22.01 -4.92 -7.74
C THR A 352 -21.37 -4.52 -6.41
N PRO A 353 -21.67 -3.32 -5.88
CA PRO A 353 -21.23 -2.89 -4.56
C PRO A 353 -21.57 -3.92 -3.47
N LYS A 354 -22.76 -4.52 -3.55
CA LYS A 354 -23.19 -5.59 -2.63
C LYS A 354 -22.31 -6.85 -2.77
N GLY A 355 -22.04 -7.31 -3.99
CA GLY A 355 -21.18 -8.47 -4.20
C GLY A 355 -19.76 -8.23 -3.71
N LEU A 356 -19.20 -7.04 -3.97
CA LEU A 356 -17.87 -6.67 -3.46
C LEU A 356 -17.85 -6.60 -1.93
N LEU A 357 -18.89 -6.06 -1.30
CA LEU A 357 -19.03 -6.09 0.16
C LEU A 357 -19.04 -7.53 0.69
N GLU A 358 -19.80 -8.43 0.07
CA GLU A 358 -19.87 -9.86 0.43
C GLU A 358 -18.51 -10.55 0.30
N ASP A 359 -17.76 -10.29 -0.78
CA ASP A 359 -16.42 -10.86 -0.95
C ASP A 359 -15.42 -10.31 0.09
N LEU A 360 -15.50 -9.01 0.40
CA LEU A 360 -14.61 -8.39 1.37
C LEU A 360 -14.89 -8.79 2.82
N HIS A 361 -16.06 -9.34 3.15
CA HIS A 361 -16.32 -9.96 4.45
C HIS A 361 -15.37 -11.12 4.75
N ALA A 362 -14.92 -11.82 3.72
CA ALA A 362 -14.00 -12.96 3.83
C ALA A 362 -12.53 -12.55 3.67
N PHE A 363 -12.24 -11.27 3.40
CA PHE A 363 -10.88 -10.82 3.17
C PHE A 363 -10.04 -10.94 4.44
N VAL A 364 -8.85 -11.53 4.32
CA VAL A 364 -7.88 -11.79 5.38
C VAL A 364 -6.69 -10.85 5.22
N SER A 365 -6.32 -10.15 6.29
CA SER A 365 -5.14 -9.28 6.32
C SER A 365 -3.85 -10.09 6.18
N THR A 366 -2.89 -9.55 5.43
CA THR A 366 -1.64 -10.22 5.03
C THR A 366 -0.38 -9.60 5.63
N SER A 367 -0.49 -8.42 6.26
CA SER A 367 0.62 -7.84 7.03
C SER A 367 1.01 -8.73 8.22
N LYS A 368 2.29 -8.76 8.61
CA LYS A 368 2.77 -9.55 9.76
C LYS A 368 1.96 -9.31 11.04
N GLN A 369 1.67 -8.06 11.38
CA GLN A 369 1.00 -7.66 12.63
C GLN A 369 -0.46 -8.11 12.70
N HIS A 370 -1.14 -8.15 11.55
CA HIS A 370 -2.56 -8.48 11.43
C HIS A 370 -2.79 -9.78 10.64
N SER A 371 -1.76 -10.62 10.49
CA SER A 371 -1.84 -11.84 9.69
C SER A 371 -2.98 -12.74 10.17
N GLY A 372 -3.81 -13.21 9.22
CA GLY A 372 -4.96 -14.06 9.52
C GLY A 372 -6.20 -13.33 10.06
N GLN A 373 -6.15 -12.00 10.27
CA GLN A 373 -7.30 -11.23 10.76
C GLN A 373 -8.24 -10.85 9.62
N LEU A 374 -9.53 -11.12 9.78
CA LEU A 374 -10.56 -10.71 8.83
C LEU A 374 -10.71 -9.19 8.75
N ALA A 375 -11.14 -8.69 7.59
CA ALA A 375 -11.46 -7.29 7.38
C ALA A 375 -12.52 -6.79 8.37
N LYS A 376 -12.31 -5.58 8.89
CA LYS A 376 -13.24 -4.90 9.78
C LYS A 376 -14.23 -4.11 8.97
N ILE A 377 -15.53 -4.36 9.18
CA ILE A 377 -16.61 -3.71 8.43
C ILE A 377 -17.46 -2.87 9.39
N THR A 378 -17.63 -1.59 9.06
CA THR A 378 -18.41 -0.64 9.85
C THR A 378 -19.38 0.11 8.94
N VAL A 379 -20.64 0.26 9.35
CA VAL A 379 -21.57 1.16 8.66
C VAL A 379 -21.29 2.59 9.12
N ILE A 380 -20.93 3.46 8.17
CA ILE A 380 -20.58 4.87 8.46
C ILE A 380 -21.68 5.85 8.06
N LYS A 381 -22.62 5.44 7.21
CA LYS A 381 -23.84 6.18 6.87
C LYS A 381 -25.00 5.22 6.72
N GLN A 382 -26.12 5.53 7.36
CA GLN A 382 -27.39 4.82 7.11
C GLN A 382 -28.05 5.40 5.86
N GLU A 383 -28.87 4.56 5.24
CA GLU A 383 -29.71 4.99 4.13
C GLU A 383 -30.64 6.15 4.55
N ASP A 384 -30.79 7.14 3.67
CA ASP A 384 -31.60 8.31 3.95
C ASP A 384 -33.11 8.01 3.86
N ILE A 385 -33.90 8.49 4.81
CA ILE A 385 -35.35 8.23 4.80
C ILE A 385 -36.10 9.14 3.81
N ASP A 386 -35.53 10.30 3.52
CA ASP A 386 -36.11 11.41 2.77
C ASP A 386 -35.68 11.37 1.29
N TRP A 387 -35.28 10.19 0.80
CA TRP A 387 -35.17 9.93 -0.64
C TRP A 387 -36.40 10.46 -1.35
N PRO A 388 -36.22 11.30 -2.39
CA PRO A 388 -37.27 12.09 -2.99
C PRO A 388 -38.45 11.16 -3.23
N ASN A 389 -39.52 11.39 -2.49
CA ASN A 389 -40.78 10.73 -2.80
C ASN A 389 -41.14 11.27 -4.18
N PRO A 390 -41.12 10.42 -5.23
CA PRO A 390 -41.36 10.87 -6.60
C PRO A 390 -42.70 11.58 -6.75
#